data_AF-A0A6A9QF44-F1
#
_entry.id   AF-A0A6A9QF44-F1
#
_cell.length_a   1.000
_cell.length_b   1.000
_cell.length_c   1.000
_cell.angle_alpha   90.00
_cell.angle_beta   90.00
_cell.angle_gamma   90.00
#
_symmetry.space_group_name_H-M   'P 1'
#
loop_
_entity.id
_entity.type
_entity.pdbx_description
1 polymer ?
#
loop_
_entity_poly.entity_id
_entity_poly.type
_entity_poly.pdbx_seq_one_letter_code
_entity_poly.pdbx_strand_id
1 'polypeptide(L)'
;MAKTVIIYIDIDDDLSLAGIKSPVIGEANVKEAIDKASEIMADDSDFNSMIVAYNIYKKMKKEGQDVEIVFLAGSQKGGLEAQRKISAQLDEIIKELNPQDSIVVYDSPEDAKALPIIQSRLKISGVQRVIVEQHRGVEETYILLGKYFKKILNEPRYSRIFLGVPGAILFAAGILEVLGLISYIVPVITILIGSAMIIRGFDLDEMMEKWWENSTIMVIAALLSSISFAISLINGYFTYISIKGNSVYVISTVISSMLPYITFSILILLGAKALSSALDKSIKLFHDIIKISAIIISYYIITDVLKNLEEGIYIIQFQSFYALTISSMVLIFAYIILNLIEKYKFSSS
;
A
#
# COMPACT_ATOMS: atom_id res chain seq x y z
N MET A 1 -56.50 -23.56 -11.19
CA MET A 1 -56.67 -22.17 -10.71
C MET A 1 -55.33 -21.48 -10.97
N ALA A 2 -55.09 -20.27 -10.48
CA ALA A 2 -53.80 -19.61 -10.68
C ALA A 2 -52.71 -20.36 -9.91
N LYS A 3 -51.79 -21.02 -10.62
CA LYS A 3 -50.71 -21.80 -10.01
C LYS A 3 -49.56 -20.87 -9.63
N THR A 4 -49.38 -20.61 -8.34
CA THR A 4 -48.20 -19.89 -7.82
C THR A 4 -47.07 -20.90 -7.59
N VAL A 5 -45.85 -20.57 -8.00
CA VAL A 5 -44.68 -21.42 -7.75
C VAL A 5 -43.76 -20.80 -6.68
N ILE A 6 -43.43 -21.57 -5.65
CA ILE A 6 -42.43 -21.20 -4.65
C ILE A 6 -41.07 -21.63 -5.18
N ILE A 7 -40.16 -20.69 -5.37
CA ILE A 7 -38.85 -20.92 -5.98
C ILE A 7 -37.76 -20.66 -4.94
N TYR A 8 -37.01 -21.68 -4.54
CA TYR A 8 -35.72 -21.47 -3.86
C TYR A 8 -34.60 -21.37 -4.90
N ILE A 9 -33.64 -20.48 -4.65
CA ILE A 9 -32.52 -20.15 -5.53
C ILE A 9 -31.21 -20.45 -4.82
N ASP A 10 -30.33 -21.14 -5.53
CA ASP A 10 -28.91 -21.37 -5.21
C ASP A 10 -28.07 -21.10 -6.48
N ILE A 11 -27.49 -19.92 -6.62
CA ILE A 11 -26.86 -19.50 -7.88
C ILE A 11 -25.47 -20.11 -8.13
N ASP A 12 -24.76 -20.49 -7.08
CA ASP A 12 -23.44 -21.13 -7.11
C ASP A 12 -23.48 -22.66 -7.13
N ASP A 13 -24.67 -23.26 -7.11
CA ASP A 13 -24.92 -24.69 -7.37
C ASP A 13 -24.39 -25.61 -6.26
N ASP A 14 -24.53 -25.19 -5.00
CA ASP A 14 -24.20 -25.99 -3.82
C ASP A 14 -25.12 -27.23 -3.68
N LEU A 15 -26.34 -27.17 -4.21
CA LEU A 15 -27.21 -28.33 -4.40
C LEU A 15 -26.50 -29.47 -5.14
N SER A 16 -25.66 -29.16 -6.13
CA SER A 16 -24.94 -30.18 -6.90
C SER A 16 -23.86 -30.89 -6.05
N LEU A 17 -23.26 -30.20 -5.08
CA LEU A 17 -22.32 -30.78 -4.12
C LEU A 17 -23.01 -31.76 -3.17
N ALA A 18 -24.27 -31.46 -2.83
CA ALA A 18 -25.14 -32.38 -2.08
C ALA A 18 -25.72 -33.52 -2.94
N GLY A 19 -25.33 -33.64 -4.21
CA GLY A 19 -25.81 -34.68 -5.13
C GLY A 19 -27.26 -34.47 -5.58
N ILE A 20 -27.79 -33.25 -5.45
CA ILE A 20 -29.13 -32.86 -5.86
C ILE A 20 -29.05 -32.27 -7.27
N LYS A 21 -29.86 -32.81 -8.19
CA LYS A 21 -29.91 -32.31 -9.57
C LYS A 21 -31.01 -31.27 -9.72
N SER A 22 -30.64 -30.07 -10.16
CA SER A 22 -31.57 -28.99 -10.48
C SER A 22 -32.00 -29.01 -11.96
N PRO A 23 -33.26 -28.62 -12.28
CA PRO A 23 -34.28 -28.14 -11.36
C PRO A 23 -34.95 -29.29 -10.60
N VAL A 24 -35.28 -29.06 -9.33
CA VAL A 24 -36.09 -29.99 -8.53
C VAL A 24 -37.54 -29.51 -8.58
N ILE A 25 -38.46 -30.33 -9.05
CA ILE A 25 -39.87 -29.93 -9.24
C ILE A 25 -40.79 -30.80 -8.41
N GLY A 26 -41.69 -30.16 -7.64
CA GLY A 26 -42.78 -30.80 -6.92
C GLY A 26 -42.42 -31.30 -5.52
N GLU A 27 -43.44 -31.46 -4.68
CA GLU A 27 -43.31 -31.75 -3.25
C GLU A 27 -42.46 -32.99 -2.94
N ALA A 28 -42.68 -34.10 -3.65
CA ALA A 28 -41.97 -35.36 -3.37
C ALA A 28 -40.46 -35.23 -3.62
N ASN A 29 -40.08 -34.65 -4.76
CA ASN A 29 -38.68 -34.47 -5.15
C ASN A 29 -37.99 -33.42 -4.26
N VAL A 30 -38.69 -32.35 -3.89
CA VAL A 30 -38.19 -31.34 -2.96
C VAL A 30 -37.95 -31.95 -1.56
N LYS A 31 -38.84 -32.82 -1.10
CA LYS A 31 -38.65 -33.52 0.18
C LYS A 31 -37.41 -34.42 0.14
N GLU A 32 -37.20 -35.17 -0.95
CA GLU A 32 -35.98 -35.97 -1.13
C GLU A 32 -34.72 -35.09 -1.19
N ALA A 33 -34.79 -33.93 -1.84
CA ALA A 33 -33.68 -32.97 -1.90
C ALA A 33 -33.36 -32.41 -0.51
N ILE A 34 -34.38 -32.05 0.29
CA ILE A 34 -34.21 -31.60 1.67
C ILE A 34 -33.61 -32.71 2.53
N ASP A 35 -34.10 -33.94 2.41
CA ASP A 35 -33.58 -35.08 3.17
C ASP A 35 -32.08 -35.29 2.86
N LYS A 36 -31.67 -35.23 1.57
CA LYS A 36 -30.26 -35.29 1.17
C LYS A 36 -29.43 -34.10 1.68
N ALA A 37 -29.94 -32.88 1.50
CA ALA A 37 -29.26 -31.68 1.98
C ALA A 37 -29.11 -31.68 3.51
N SER A 38 -30.01 -32.31 4.25
CA SER A 38 -29.91 -32.43 5.71
C SER A 38 -28.70 -33.24 6.18
N GLU A 39 -28.17 -34.14 5.34
CA GLU A 39 -26.97 -34.93 5.66
C GLU A 39 -25.67 -34.19 5.33
N ILE A 40 -25.69 -33.25 4.39
CA ILE A 40 -24.49 -32.65 3.79
C ILE A 40 -24.36 -31.15 4.12
N MET A 41 -25.48 -30.43 4.18
CA MET A 41 -25.57 -28.96 4.25
C MET A 41 -26.22 -28.49 5.55
N ALA A 42 -26.25 -29.32 6.61
CA ALA A 42 -26.99 -29.03 7.85
C ALA A 42 -26.60 -27.70 8.52
N ASP A 43 -25.33 -27.32 8.43
CA ASP A 43 -24.78 -26.08 9.00
C ASP A 43 -24.85 -24.89 8.03
N ASP A 44 -25.34 -25.11 6.80
CA ASP A 44 -25.39 -24.10 5.74
C ASP A 44 -26.67 -23.25 5.80
N SER A 45 -26.58 -21.98 5.41
CA SER A 45 -27.76 -21.12 5.30
C SER A 45 -28.68 -21.57 4.17
N ASP A 46 -28.13 -22.21 3.14
CA ASP A 46 -28.88 -22.76 2.02
C ASP A 46 -29.92 -23.81 2.46
N PHE A 47 -29.52 -24.72 3.35
CA PHE A 47 -30.44 -25.72 3.88
C PHE A 47 -31.62 -25.07 4.62
N ASN A 48 -31.36 -24.02 5.40
CA ASN A 48 -32.41 -23.27 6.08
C ASN A 48 -33.36 -22.60 5.08
N SER A 49 -32.83 -22.06 3.99
CA SER A 49 -33.60 -21.46 2.90
C SER A 49 -34.51 -22.47 2.20
N MET A 50 -34.02 -23.68 1.93
CA MET A 50 -34.83 -24.79 1.41
C MET A 50 -36.00 -25.12 2.34
N ILE A 51 -35.76 -25.20 3.65
CA ILE A 51 -36.80 -25.46 4.66
C ILE A 51 -37.83 -24.33 4.71
N VAL A 52 -37.40 -23.06 4.66
CA VAL A 52 -38.30 -21.91 4.63
C VAL A 52 -39.19 -21.94 3.38
N ALA A 53 -38.63 -22.21 2.21
CA ALA A 53 -39.40 -22.37 0.98
C ALA A 53 -40.45 -23.48 1.10
N TYR A 54 -40.07 -24.65 1.63
CA TYR A 54 -40.99 -25.76 1.86
C TYR A 54 -42.11 -25.42 2.86
N ASN A 55 -41.80 -24.66 3.91
CA ASN A 55 -42.78 -24.20 4.89
C ASN A 55 -43.80 -23.22 4.28
N ILE A 56 -43.35 -22.30 3.42
CA ILE A 56 -44.22 -21.38 2.67
C ILE A 56 -45.18 -22.19 1.79
N TYR A 57 -44.64 -23.13 1.01
CA TYR A 57 -45.43 -24.04 0.17
C TYR A 57 -46.50 -24.79 0.98
N LYS A 58 -46.11 -25.45 2.07
CA LYS A 58 -47.03 -26.20 2.93
C LYS A 58 -48.14 -25.31 3.51
N LYS A 59 -47.79 -24.09 3.93
CA LYS A 59 -48.76 -23.14 4.49
C LYS A 59 -49.81 -22.78 3.44
N MET A 60 -49.38 -22.35 2.25
CA MET A 60 -50.30 -21.94 1.17
C MET A 60 -51.16 -23.12 0.67
N LYS A 61 -50.57 -24.32 0.55
CA LYS A 61 -51.30 -25.54 0.20
C LYS A 61 -52.37 -25.89 1.24
N LYS A 62 -52.07 -25.74 2.54
CA LYS A 62 -53.03 -25.96 3.64
C LYS A 62 -54.17 -24.93 3.63
N GLU A 63 -53.90 -23.71 3.16
CA GLU A 63 -54.90 -22.66 2.95
C GLU A 63 -55.76 -22.88 1.68
N GLY A 64 -55.55 -23.98 0.96
CA GLY A 64 -56.34 -24.36 -0.23
C GLY A 64 -55.91 -23.65 -1.51
N GLN A 65 -54.73 -23.02 -1.54
CA GLN A 65 -54.20 -22.37 -2.72
C GLN A 65 -53.58 -23.39 -3.70
N ASP A 66 -53.68 -23.09 -5.00
CA ASP A 66 -53.09 -23.88 -6.08
C ASP A 66 -51.59 -23.49 -6.20
N VAL A 67 -50.73 -24.24 -5.52
CA VAL A 67 -49.30 -23.93 -5.40
C VAL A 67 -48.41 -25.12 -5.72
N GLU A 68 -47.22 -24.84 -6.26
CA GLU A 68 -46.13 -25.80 -6.45
C GLU A 68 -44.83 -25.27 -5.83
N ILE A 69 -43.86 -26.15 -5.63
CA ILE A 69 -42.52 -25.79 -5.16
C ILE A 69 -41.46 -26.30 -6.11
N VAL A 70 -40.43 -25.49 -6.33
CA VAL A 70 -39.29 -25.82 -7.18
C VAL A 70 -37.99 -25.27 -6.60
N PHE A 71 -36.89 -26.01 -6.78
CA PHE A 71 -35.53 -25.54 -6.47
C PHE A 71 -34.76 -25.34 -7.77
N LEU A 72 -34.17 -24.16 -7.93
CA LEU A 72 -33.32 -23.80 -9.05
C LEU A 72 -31.89 -23.66 -8.58
N ALA A 73 -30.96 -24.19 -9.38
CA ALA A 73 -29.54 -24.00 -9.12
C ALA A 73 -28.78 -23.50 -10.35
N GLY A 74 -27.81 -22.61 -10.11
CA GLY A 74 -26.96 -22.03 -11.14
C GLY A 74 -25.75 -22.90 -11.45
N SER A 75 -24.54 -22.38 -11.36
CA SER A 75 -23.31 -23.11 -11.72
C SER A 75 -22.16 -22.67 -10.83
N GLN A 76 -21.32 -23.64 -10.41
CA GLN A 76 -20.10 -23.37 -9.63
C GLN A 76 -19.10 -22.45 -10.32
N LYS A 77 -19.16 -22.30 -11.65
CA LYS A 77 -18.32 -21.34 -12.37
C LYS A 77 -18.81 -19.90 -12.21
N GLY A 78 -20.03 -19.70 -11.71
CA GLY A 78 -20.65 -18.41 -11.46
C GLY A 78 -20.94 -17.59 -12.72
N GLY A 79 -21.18 -16.30 -12.50
CA GLY A 79 -21.32 -15.29 -13.55
C GLY A 79 -22.43 -15.60 -14.57
N LEU A 80 -22.14 -15.39 -15.85
CA LEU A 80 -23.12 -15.55 -16.94
C LEU A 80 -23.56 -17.01 -17.14
N GLU A 81 -22.72 -18.00 -16.81
CA GLU A 81 -23.05 -19.41 -16.98
C GLU A 81 -24.14 -19.84 -15.99
N ALA A 82 -23.99 -19.46 -14.72
CA ALA A 82 -25.00 -19.68 -13.68
C ALA A 82 -26.35 -19.03 -14.05
N GLN A 83 -26.32 -17.77 -14.48
CA GLN A 83 -27.52 -17.03 -14.90
C GLN A 83 -28.24 -17.69 -16.09
N ARG A 84 -27.48 -18.18 -17.07
CA ARG A 84 -28.05 -18.91 -18.23
C ARG A 84 -28.65 -20.26 -17.83
N LYS A 85 -28.03 -20.98 -16.89
CA LYS A 85 -28.57 -22.26 -16.38
C LYS A 85 -29.88 -22.04 -15.62
N ILE A 86 -29.95 -21.06 -14.71
CA ILE A 86 -31.20 -20.68 -14.03
C ILE A 86 -32.28 -20.29 -15.04
N SER A 87 -31.93 -19.50 -16.06
CA SER A 87 -32.85 -19.13 -17.14
C SER A 87 -33.43 -20.35 -17.86
N ALA A 88 -32.59 -21.32 -18.23
CA ALA A 88 -33.04 -22.51 -18.95
C ALA A 88 -33.93 -23.41 -18.09
N GLN A 89 -33.59 -23.58 -16.82
CA GLN A 89 -34.40 -24.32 -15.86
C GLN A 89 -35.76 -23.65 -15.62
N LEU A 90 -35.79 -22.32 -15.56
CA LEU A 90 -37.05 -21.59 -15.41
C LEU A 90 -37.95 -21.76 -16.65
N ASP A 91 -37.37 -21.78 -17.86
CA ASP A 91 -38.13 -22.02 -19.10
C ASP A 91 -38.77 -23.43 -19.09
N GLU A 92 -38.07 -24.44 -18.54
CA GLU A 92 -38.61 -25.80 -18.34
C GLU A 92 -39.78 -25.81 -17.35
N ILE A 93 -39.62 -25.16 -16.20
CA ILE A 93 -40.66 -25.06 -15.16
C ILE A 93 -41.91 -24.35 -15.67
N ILE A 94 -41.74 -23.26 -16.42
CA ILE A 94 -42.88 -22.54 -17.00
C ILE A 94 -43.64 -23.42 -17.99
N LYS A 95 -42.92 -24.21 -18.80
CA LYS A 95 -43.53 -25.13 -19.76
C LYS A 95 -44.29 -26.27 -19.09
N GLU A 96 -43.75 -26.84 -18.01
CA GLU A 96 -44.35 -27.99 -17.31
C GLU A 96 -45.52 -27.58 -16.40
N LEU A 97 -45.36 -26.49 -15.65
CA LEU A 97 -46.32 -26.10 -14.62
C LEU A 97 -47.29 -25.00 -15.07
N ASN A 98 -46.94 -24.20 -16.08
CA ASN A 98 -47.68 -23.02 -16.54
C ASN A 98 -48.15 -22.09 -15.39
N PRO A 99 -47.23 -21.62 -14.52
CA PRO A 99 -47.57 -20.81 -13.35
C PRO A 99 -47.96 -19.38 -13.74
N GLN A 100 -48.78 -18.72 -12.90
CA GLN A 100 -49.16 -17.32 -13.10
C GLN A 100 -48.19 -16.33 -12.44
N ASP A 101 -47.65 -16.70 -11.28
CA ASP A 101 -46.67 -15.93 -10.55
C ASP A 101 -45.78 -16.82 -9.69
N SER A 102 -44.82 -16.19 -9.02
CA SER A 102 -43.81 -16.84 -8.19
C SER A 102 -43.55 -16.09 -6.89
N ILE A 103 -43.20 -16.85 -5.86
CA ILE A 103 -42.59 -16.34 -4.63
C ILE A 103 -41.17 -16.87 -4.58
N VAL A 104 -40.19 -15.96 -4.56
CA VAL A 104 -38.76 -16.32 -4.60
C VAL A 104 -38.17 -16.30 -3.20
N VAL A 105 -37.43 -17.34 -2.83
CA VAL A 105 -36.77 -17.54 -1.54
C VAL A 105 -35.27 -17.65 -1.76
N TYR A 106 -34.49 -16.88 -1.01
CA TYR A 106 -33.02 -16.88 -1.05
C TYR A 106 -32.45 -16.39 0.29
N ASP A 107 -31.17 -16.62 0.58
CA ASP A 107 -30.46 -16.12 1.77
C ASP A 107 -29.35 -15.11 1.44
N SER A 108 -28.65 -15.28 0.33
CA SER A 108 -27.46 -14.50 0.01
C SER A 108 -27.72 -13.33 -0.96
N PRO A 109 -26.88 -12.28 -0.93
CA PRO A 109 -26.88 -11.26 -1.99
C PRO A 109 -26.52 -11.80 -3.38
N GLU A 110 -25.84 -12.95 -3.46
CA GLU A 110 -25.46 -13.57 -4.73
C GLU A 110 -26.69 -14.18 -5.41
N ASP A 111 -27.52 -14.92 -4.67
CA ASP A 111 -28.78 -15.50 -5.15
C ASP A 111 -29.81 -14.46 -5.58
N ALA A 112 -29.81 -13.31 -4.90
CA ALA A 112 -30.67 -12.18 -5.26
C ALA A 112 -30.44 -11.70 -6.70
N LYS A 113 -29.29 -12.00 -7.32
CA LYS A 113 -29.00 -11.70 -8.74
C LYS A 113 -29.87 -12.52 -9.71
N ALA A 114 -30.53 -13.59 -9.27
CA ALA A 114 -31.49 -14.34 -10.08
C ALA A 114 -32.84 -13.62 -10.23
N LEU A 115 -33.18 -12.67 -9.34
CA LEU A 115 -34.49 -11.99 -9.35
C LEU A 115 -34.82 -11.33 -10.71
N PRO A 116 -33.93 -10.56 -11.35
CA PRO A 116 -34.23 -9.97 -12.66
C PRO A 116 -34.46 -11.02 -13.75
N ILE A 117 -33.81 -12.19 -13.67
CA ILE A 117 -33.93 -13.28 -14.64
C ILE A 117 -35.30 -13.96 -14.50
N ILE A 118 -35.75 -14.15 -13.26
CA ILE A 118 -37.07 -14.71 -12.96
C ILE A 118 -38.15 -13.71 -13.38
N GLN A 119 -37.99 -12.44 -12.99
CA GLN A 119 -38.94 -11.37 -13.29
C GLN A 119 -39.16 -11.16 -14.78
N SER A 120 -38.15 -11.42 -15.62
CA SER A 120 -38.28 -11.28 -17.08
C SER A 120 -39.14 -12.35 -17.74
N ARG A 121 -39.47 -13.45 -17.04
CA ARG A 121 -40.21 -14.62 -17.57
C ARG A 121 -41.49 -14.92 -16.80
N LEU A 122 -41.48 -14.69 -15.50
CA LEU A 122 -42.56 -15.00 -14.59
C LEU A 122 -42.75 -13.85 -13.58
N LYS A 123 -44.00 -13.46 -13.34
CA LYS A 123 -44.31 -12.41 -12.36
C LYS A 123 -43.82 -12.85 -10.98
N ILE A 124 -43.09 -11.99 -10.28
CA ILE A 124 -42.72 -12.20 -8.87
C ILE A 124 -43.79 -11.49 -8.02
N SER A 125 -44.63 -12.27 -7.35
CA SER A 125 -45.68 -11.77 -6.44
C SER A 125 -45.17 -11.61 -5.00
N GLY A 126 -44.07 -12.26 -4.64
CA GLY A 126 -43.43 -12.13 -3.33
C GLY A 126 -41.96 -12.51 -3.33
N VAL A 127 -41.24 -11.99 -2.34
CA VAL A 127 -39.82 -12.28 -2.10
C VAL A 127 -39.61 -12.54 -0.62
N GLN A 128 -38.99 -13.66 -0.28
CA GLN A 128 -38.59 -14.01 1.09
C GLN A 128 -37.07 -14.12 1.15
N ARG A 129 -36.44 -13.12 1.79
CA ARG A 129 -35.03 -13.25 2.19
C ARG A 129 -34.94 -14.01 3.51
N VAL A 130 -34.10 -15.04 3.56
CA VAL A 130 -33.84 -15.86 4.75
C VAL A 130 -32.56 -15.36 5.42
N ILE A 131 -32.62 -15.19 6.73
CA ILE A 131 -31.47 -14.79 7.55
C ILE A 131 -31.38 -15.81 8.67
N VAL A 132 -30.28 -16.57 8.71
CA VAL A 132 -30.04 -17.59 9.73
C VAL A 132 -29.24 -16.97 10.87
N GLU A 133 -29.77 -17.05 12.10
CA GLU A 133 -29.17 -16.40 13.28
C GLU A 133 -27.84 -17.04 13.74
N GLN A 134 -27.48 -18.23 13.24
CA GLN A 134 -26.31 -19.04 13.65
C GLN A 134 -24.93 -18.48 13.22
N HIS A 135 -24.82 -17.23 12.74
CA HIS A 135 -23.53 -16.69 12.29
C HIS A 135 -22.56 -16.36 13.44
N ARG A 136 -21.66 -17.30 13.73
CA ARG A 136 -20.50 -17.20 14.65
C ARG A 136 -19.49 -16.09 14.35
N GLY A 137 -19.55 -15.45 13.18
CA GLY A 137 -18.54 -14.47 12.75
C GLY A 137 -18.38 -13.26 13.69
N VAL A 138 -19.46 -12.84 14.36
CA VAL A 138 -19.42 -11.72 15.32
C VAL A 138 -18.83 -12.16 16.67
N GLU A 139 -19.26 -13.31 17.20
CA GLU A 139 -18.77 -13.84 18.48
C GLU A 139 -17.30 -14.26 18.41
N GLU A 140 -16.87 -14.92 17.33
CA GLU A 140 -15.48 -15.29 17.12
C GLU A 140 -14.58 -14.05 17.01
N THR A 141 -15.06 -12.98 16.37
CA THR A 141 -14.35 -11.70 16.34
C THR A 141 -14.20 -11.09 17.73
N TYR A 142 -15.25 -11.09 18.56
CA TYR A 142 -15.17 -10.60 19.94
C TYR A 142 -14.25 -11.45 20.82
N ILE A 143 -14.26 -12.77 20.65
CA ILE A 143 -13.37 -13.69 21.35
C ILE A 143 -11.91 -13.46 20.92
N LEU A 144 -11.64 -13.29 19.62
CA LEU A 144 -10.33 -12.96 19.07
C LEU A 144 -9.82 -11.62 19.60
N LEU A 145 -10.64 -10.56 19.55
CA LEU A 145 -10.29 -9.26 20.10
C LEU A 145 -10.01 -9.34 21.61
N GLY A 146 -10.86 -10.03 22.38
CA GLY A 146 -10.64 -10.27 23.80
C GLY A 146 -9.34 -11.03 24.08
N LYS A 147 -9.01 -12.03 23.25
CA LYS A 147 -7.73 -12.75 23.32
C LYS A 147 -6.55 -11.83 23.05
N TYR A 148 -6.61 -10.97 22.03
CA TYR A 148 -5.54 -9.99 21.75
C TYR A 148 -5.40 -8.94 22.87
N PHE A 149 -6.49 -8.42 23.43
CA PHE A 149 -6.45 -7.56 24.60
C PHE A 149 -5.79 -8.26 25.79
N LYS A 150 -6.13 -9.53 26.03
CA LYS A 150 -5.50 -10.33 27.07
C LYS A 150 -4.00 -10.51 26.82
N LYS A 151 -3.57 -10.69 25.56
CA LYS A 151 -2.14 -10.70 25.20
C LYS A 151 -1.46 -9.37 25.49
N ILE A 152 -2.08 -8.25 25.09
CA ILE A 152 -1.55 -6.91 25.34
C ILE A 152 -1.35 -6.67 26.84
N LEU A 153 -2.28 -7.11 27.69
CA LEU A 153 -2.18 -6.91 29.14
C LEU A 153 -1.21 -7.87 29.83
N ASN A 154 -1.18 -9.14 29.44
CA ASN A 154 -0.51 -10.19 30.23
C ASN A 154 0.81 -10.69 29.62
N GLU A 155 1.05 -10.49 28.33
CA GLU A 155 2.27 -10.96 27.68
C GLU A 155 3.30 -9.83 27.57
N PRO A 156 4.49 -9.94 28.20
CA PRO A 156 5.47 -8.85 28.27
C PRO A 156 5.94 -8.33 26.91
N ARG A 157 5.93 -9.17 25.87
CA ARG A 157 6.29 -8.78 24.50
C ARG A 157 5.28 -7.81 23.91
N TYR A 158 3.98 -8.11 24.04
CA TYR A 158 2.90 -7.30 23.49
C TYR A 158 2.62 -6.09 24.36
N SER A 159 2.64 -6.25 25.68
CA SER A 159 2.47 -5.16 26.65
C SER A 159 3.48 -4.03 26.43
N ARG A 160 4.76 -4.36 26.22
CA ARG A 160 5.80 -3.35 25.95
C ARG A 160 5.51 -2.51 24.71
N ILE A 161 5.02 -3.12 23.63
CA ILE A 161 4.79 -2.42 22.36
C ILE A 161 3.48 -1.62 22.40
N PHE A 162 2.40 -2.21 22.90
CA PHE A 162 1.06 -1.60 22.83
C PHE A 162 0.74 -0.68 24.01
N LEU A 163 1.36 -0.88 25.17
CA LEU A 163 1.14 -0.06 26.38
C LEU A 163 2.42 0.68 26.80
N GLY A 164 3.56 -0.03 26.81
CA GLY A 164 4.83 0.53 27.29
C GLY A 164 5.32 1.70 26.43
N VAL A 165 5.47 1.51 25.12
CA VAL A 165 5.95 2.56 24.21
C VAL A 165 4.99 3.77 24.18
N PRO A 166 3.67 3.60 23.93
CA PRO A 166 2.74 4.72 23.98
C PRO A 166 2.69 5.38 25.36
N GLY A 167 2.70 4.60 26.45
CA GLY A 167 2.69 5.11 27.82
C GLY A 167 3.94 5.93 28.14
N ALA A 168 5.11 5.49 27.71
CA ALA A 168 6.36 6.24 27.86
C ALA A 168 6.34 7.55 27.07
N ILE A 169 5.78 7.54 25.85
CA ILE A 169 5.60 8.75 25.04
C ILE A 169 4.66 9.74 25.74
N LEU A 170 3.51 9.28 26.24
CA LEU A 170 2.56 10.13 26.97
C LEU A 170 3.16 10.68 28.27
N PHE A 171 3.90 9.86 29.00
CA PHE A 171 4.58 10.29 30.22
C PHE A 171 5.65 11.34 29.94
N ALA A 172 6.50 11.11 28.93
CA ALA A 172 7.49 12.09 28.48
C ALA A 172 6.81 13.38 27.99
N ALA A 173 5.66 13.27 27.33
CA ALA A 173 4.89 14.43 26.90
C ALA A 173 4.41 15.29 28.07
N GLY A 174 3.91 14.66 29.13
CA GLY A 174 3.53 15.36 30.37
C GLY A 174 4.72 16.08 31.03
N ILE A 175 5.90 15.45 31.06
CA ILE A 175 7.13 16.10 31.57
C ILE A 175 7.50 17.31 30.72
N LEU A 176 7.50 17.16 29.39
CA LEU A 176 7.86 18.23 28.47
C LEU A 176 6.88 19.40 28.54
N GLU A 177 5.59 19.16 28.75
CA GLU A 177 4.59 20.21 29.00
C GLU A 177 4.96 21.05 30.23
N VAL A 178 5.26 20.39 31.36
CA VAL A 178 5.65 21.09 32.60
C VAL A 178 6.92 21.93 32.41
N LEU A 179 7.83 21.49 31.54
CA LEU A 179 9.05 22.22 31.20
C LEU A 179 8.86 23.29 30.10
N GLY A 180 7.66 23.42 29.51
CA GLY A 180 7.39 24.34 28.41
C GLY A 180 8.01 23.91 27.06
N LEU A 181 8.33 22.63 26.91
CA LEU A 181 9.04 22.04 25.76
C LEU A 181 8.12 21.16 24.88
N ILE A 182 6.81 21.21 25.06
CA ILE A 182 5.85 20.38 24.32
C ILE A 182 5.95 20.53 22.79
N SER A 183 6.34 21.72 22.32
CA SER A 183 6.49 22.04 20.90
C SER A 183 7.52 21.18 20.17
N TYR A 184 8.45 20.55 20.91
CA TYR A 184 9.47 19.69 20.34
C TYR A 184 9.02 18.23 20.16
N ILE A 185 7.90 17.81 20.74
CA ILE A 185 7.44 16.40 20.69
C ILE A 185 7.15 15.95 19.26
N VAL A 186 6.29 16.69 18.55
CA VAL A 186 5.90 16.32 17.19
C VAL A 186 7.11 16.30 16.27
N PRO A 187 7.97 17.33 16.21
CA PRO A 187 9.20 17.29 15.43
C PRO A 187 10.09 16.08 15.74
N VAL A 188 10.34 15.78 17.02
CA VAL A 188 11.21 14.66 17.42
C VAL A 188 10.60 13.32 17.02
N ILE A 189 9.30 13.09 17.25
CA ILE A 189 8.62 11.86 16.85
C ILE A 189 8.65 11.70 15.33
N THR A 190 8.36 12.77 14.58
CA THR A 190 8.40 12.74 13.11
C THR A 190 9.80 12.43 12.60
N ILE A 191 10.85 13.00 13.20
CA ILE A 191 12.24 12.67 12.86
C ILE A 191 12.53 11.19 13.14
N LEU A 192 12.19 10.69 14.33
CA LEU A 192 12.46 9.29 14.69
C LEU A 192 11.74 8.30 13.77
N ILE A 193 10.44 8.50 13.53
CA ILE A 193 9.64 7.64 12.65
C ILE A 193 10.15 7.76 11.21
N GLY A 194 10.37 8.99 10.72
CA GLY A 194 10.87 9.23 9.37
C GLY A 194 12.23 8.58 9.13
N SER A 195 13.16 8.72 10.09
CA SER A 195 14.46 8.06 10.03
C SER A 195 14.33 6.54 10.04
N ALA A 196 13.48 5.97 10.91
CA ALA A 196 13.25 4.52 10.94
C ALA A 196 12.67 4.00 9.61
N MET A 197 11.73 4.74 9.02
CA MET A 197 11.15 4.42 7.71
C MET A 197 12.17 4.52 6.58
N ILE A 198 13.05 5.52 6.58
CA ILE A 198 14.12 5.65 5.59
C ILE A 198 15.11 4.50 5.72
N ILE A 199 15.57 4.21 6.94
CA ILE A 199 16.52 3.11 7.20
C ILE A 199 15.93 1.80 6.70
N ARG A 200 14.69 1.50 7.05
CA ARG A 200 14.06 0.23 6.71
C ARG A 200 13.49 0.15 5.29
N GLY A 201 13.02 1.27 4.75
CA GLY A 201 12.41 1.33 3.42
C GLY A 201 13.42 1.28 2.28
N PHE A 202 14.68 1.63 2.56
CA PHE A 202 15.79 1.51 1.61
C PHE A 202 16.79 0.42 2.00
N ASP A 203 16.48 -0.41 3.00
CA ASP A 203 17.38 -1.43 3.56
C ASP A 203 18.81 -0.90 3.79
N LEU A 204 18.90 0.32 4.36
CA LEU A 204 20.17 1.02 4.54
C LEU A 204 21.11 0.27 5.46
N ASP A 205 20.57 -0.51 6.40
CA ASP A 205 21.31 -1.44 7.25
C ASP A 205 22.08 -2.47 6.42
N GLU A 206 21.40 -3.16 5.50
CA GLU A 206 22.04 -4.16 4.63
C GLU A 206 22.99 -3.52 3.60
N MET A 207 22.62 -2.35 3.06
CA MET A 207 23.49 -1.61 2.13
C MET A 207 24.80 -1.19 2.79
N MET A 208 24.73 -0.68 4.03
CA MET A 208 25.91 -0.29 4.80
C MET A 208 26.80 -1.49 5.12
N GLU A 209 26.23 -2.64 5.46
CA GLU A 209 26.99 -3.88 5.71
C GLU A 209 27.75 -4.33 4.45
N LYS A 210 27.06 -4.41 3.31
CA LYS A 210 27.68 -4.75 2.01
C LYS A 210 28.76 -3.75 1.60
N TRP A 211 28.57 -2.45 1.86
CA TRP A 211 29.58 -1.44 1.56
C TRP A 211 30.78 -1.54 2.49
N TRP A 212 30.57 -1.90 3.76
CA TRP A 212 31.63 -2.08 4.73
C TRP A 212 32.55 -3.24 4.35
N GLU A 213 31.97 -4.35 3.89
CA GLU A 213 32.71 -5.51 3.38
C GLU A 213 33.53 -5.17 2.13
N ASN A 214 32.98 -4.36 1.22
CA ASN A 214 33.62 -4.04 -0.06
C ASN A 214 34.63 -2.89 0.04
N SER A 215 34.40 -1.89 0.89
CA SER A 215 35.27 -0.71 1.01
C SER A 215 35.00 0.08 2.30
N THR A 216 35.73 -0.26 3.38
CA THR A 216 35.65 0.46 4.67
C THR A 216 35.89 1.96 4.51
N ILE A 217 36.78 2.38 3.61
CA ILE A 217 37.07 3.80 3.37
C ILE A 217 35.87 4.55 2.80
N MET A 218 35.05 3.89 1.99
CA MET A 218 33.83 4.46 1.43
C MET A 218 32.76 4.65 2.52
N VAL A 219 32.64 3.72 3.47
CA VAL A 219 31.67 3.87 4.56
C VAL A 219 32.05 4.99 5.52
N ILE A 220 33.32 5.08 5.92
CA ILE A 220 33.79 6.21 6.74
C ILE A 220 33.53 7.53 6.03
N ALA A 221 33.81 7.60 4.72
CA ALA A 221 33.53 8.78 3.92
C ALA A 221 32.04 9.11 3.83
N ALA A 222 31.17 8.10 3.68
CA ALA A 222 29.73 8.28 3.65
C ALA A 222 29.16 8.78 4.99
N LEU A 223 29.70 8.30 6.11
CA LEU A 223 29.34 8.77 7.45
C LEU A 223 29.74 10.24 7.64
N LEU A 224 31.00 10.58 7.34
CA LEU A 224 31.50 11.96 7.45
C LEU A 224 30.76 12.92 6.51
N SER A 225 30.45 12.46 5.29
CA SER A 225 29.63 13.20 4.33
C SER A 225 28.23 13.47 4.87
N SER A 226 27.57 12.45 5.42
CA SER A 226 26.22 12.58 5.99
C SER A 226 26.19 13.54 7.17
N ILE A 227 27.20 13.47 8.05
CA ILE A 227 27.36 14.39 9.17
C ILE A 227 27.53 15.83 8.66
N SER A 228 28.42 16.05 7.68
CA SER A 228 28.63 17.38 7.11
C SER A 228 27.36 17.92 6.45
N PHE A 229 26.63 17.08 5.71
CA PHE A 229 25.37 17.47 5.10
C PHE A 229 24.31 17.84 6.15
N ALA A 230 24.21 17.09 7.25
CA ALA A 230 23.31 17.44 8.37
C ALA A 230 23.69 18.77 9.02
N ILE A 231 25.00 19.01 9.26
CA ILE A 231 25.51 20.29 9.78
C ILE A 231 25.14 21.44 8.84
N SER A 232 25.19 21.23 7.52
CA SER A 232 24.75 22.22 6.54
C SER A 232 23.31 22.66 6.78
N LEU A 233 22.36 21.71 6.89
CA LEU A 233 20.95 22.02 7.11
C LEU A 233 20.71 22.77 8.43
N ILE A 234 21.40 22.33 9.49
CA ILE A 234 21.33 22.95 10.81
C ILE A 234 21.83 24.39 10.75
N ASN A 235 23.00 24.62 10.14
CA ASN A 235 23.60 25.95 10.02
C ASN A 235 22.72 26.87 9.15
N GLY A 236 22.19 26.35 8.04
CA GLY A 236 21.24 27.09 7.19
C GLY A 236 19.99 27.52 7.94
N TYR A 237 19.38 26.64 8.72
CA TYR A 237 18.21 26.97 9.55
C TYR A 237 18.53 28.03 10.61
N PHE A 238 19.64 27.88 11.34
CA PHE A 238 20.06 28.86 12.34
C PHE A 238 20.40 30.22 11.72
N THR A 239 21.02 30.23 10.54
CA THR A 239 21.30 31.44 9.76
C THR A 239 19.98 32.13 9.37
N TYR A 240 19.00 31.38 8.88
CA TYR A 240 17.70 31.89 8.47
C TYR A 240 16.94 32.58 9.60
N ILE A 241 16.92 32.01 10.81
CA ILE A 241 16.21 32.62 11.94
C ILE A 241 16.97 33.80 12.57
N SER A 242 18.28 33.88 12.37
CA SER A 242 19.14 34.90 13.00
C SER A 242 19.23 36.19 12.18
N ILE A 243 19.11 36.10 10.85
CA ILE A 243 19.32 37.21 9.93
C ILE A 243 17.98 37.83 9.53
N LYS A 244 17.94 39.16 9.44
CA LYS A 244 16.80 39.93 8.92
C LYS A 244 17.26 40.80 7.76
N GLY A 245 16.48 40.86 6.69
CA GLY A 245 16.79 41.66 5.51
C GLY A 245 15.81 41.40 4.37
N ASN A 246 16.15 41.88 3.17
CA ASN A 246 15.43 41.50 1.95
C ASN A 246 15.55 39.99 1.72
N SER A 247 14.50 39.35 1.21
CA SER A 247 14.47 37.93 0.82
C SER A 247 15.70 37.49 0.02
N VAL A 248 16.20 38.31 -0.92
CA VAL A 248 17.39 37.95 -1.72
C VAL A 248 18.63 37.83 -0.83
N TYR A 249 18.86 38.82 0.03
CA TYR A 249 19.97 38.83 0.99
C TYR A 249 19.88 37.65 1.98
N VAL A 250 18.68 37.38 2.50
CA VAL A 250 18.46 36.27 3.44
C VAL A 250 18.75 34.93 2.76
N ILE A 251 18.23 34.71 1.56
CA ILE A 251 18.43 33.46 0.81
C ILE A 251 19.91 33.29 0.42
N SER A 252 20.56 34.33 -0.09
CA SER A 252 21.97 34.25 -0.48
C SER A 252 22.86 33.92 0.71
N THR A 253 22.63 34.57 1.86
CA THR A 253 23.41 34.33 3.08
C THR A 253 23.18 32.93 3.65
N VAL A 254 21.95 32.43 3.61
CA VAL A 254 21.63 31.05 4.04
C VAL A 254 22.32 30.03 3.14
N ILE A 255 22.27 30.19 1.81
CA ILE A 255 22.96 29.27 0.90
C ILE A 255 24.47 29.37 1.11
N SER A 256 25.00 30.58 1.31
CA SER A 256 26.43 30.85 1.55
C SER A 256 26.92 30.16 2.82
N SER A 257 26.13 30.16 3.91
CA SER A 257 26.48 29.47 5.16
C SER A 257 26.40 27.94 5.06
N MET A 258 25.54 27.42 4.18
CA MET A 258 25.39 26.00 3.90
C MET A 258 26.50 25.43 3.00
N LEU A 259 26.98 26.23 2.06
CA LEU A 259 27.79 25.80 0.93
C LEU A 259 29.10 25.09 1.31
N PRO A 260 29.92 25.56 2.28
CA PRO A 260 31.17 24.89 2.65
C PRO A 260 30.96 23.45 3.11
N TYR A 261 29.89 23.21 3.88
CA TYR A 261 29.56 21.88 4.41
C TYR A 261 29.04 20.93 3.33
N ILE A 262 28.27 21.44 2.36
CA ILE A 262 27.81 20.65 1.20
C ILE A 262 29.01 20.29 0.33
N THR A 263 29.88 21.26 0.05
CA THR A 263 31.10 21.03 -0.73
C THR A 263 32.00 20.01 -0.03
N PHE A 264 32.22 20.13 1.28
CA PHE A 264 33.00 19.16 2.04
C PHE A 264 32.40 17.75 2.01
N SER A 265 31.06 17.63 2.16
CA SER A 265 30.33 16.36 2.05
C SER A 265 30.62 15.65 0.72
N ILE A 266 30.51 16.37 -0.40
CA ILE A 266 30.77 15.83 -1.74
C ILE A 266 32.26 15.49 -1.92
N LEU A 267 33.15 16.38 -1.48
CA LEU A 267 34.60 16.20 -1.63
C LEU A 267 35.13 15.00 -0.86
N ILE A 268 34.60 14.70 0.32
CA ILE A 268 34.98 13.49 1.07
C ILE A 268 34.60 12.23 0.30
N LEU A 269 33.39 12.15 -0.26
CA LEU A 269 32.94 10.98 -1.03
C LEU A 269 33.82 10.76 -2.26
N LEU A 270 34.06 11.82 -3.03
CA LEU A 270 34.92 11.76 -4.21
C LEU A 270 36.39 11.49 -3.84
N GLY A 271 36.87 12.08 -2.74
CA GLY A 271 38.21 11.89 -2.23
C GLY A 271 38.46 10.45 -1.79
N ALA A 272 37.51 9.84 -1.08
CA ALA A 272 37.59 8.44 -0.69
C ALA A 272 37.54 7.49 -1.89
N LYS A 273 36.72 7.81 -2.91
CA LYS A 273 36.71 7.07 -4.17
C LYS A 273 38.02 7.19 -4.94
N ALA A 274 38.58 8.40 -5.02
CA ALA A 274 39.88 8.64 -5.64
C ALA A 274 40.97 7.87 -4.89
N LEU A 275 40.95 7.89 -3.55
CA LEU A 275 41.91 7.17 -2.72
C LEU A 275 41.81 5.64 -2.91
N SER A 276 40.59 5.09 -2.94
CA SER A 276 40.36 3.67 -3.28
C SER A 276 40.91 3.35 -4.68
N SER A 277 40.63 4.20 -5.67
CA SER A 277 41.10 4.01 -7.05
C SER A 277 42.62 4.11 -7.19
N ALA A 278 43.27 4.91 -6.34
CA ALA A 278 44.73 5.02 -6.27
C ALA A 278 45.37 3.76 -5.67
N LEU A 279 44.76 3.18 -4.63
CA LEU A 279 45.20 1.92 -4.03
C LEU A 279 45.14 0.76 -5.03
N ASP A 280 44.10 0.72 -5.85
CA ASP A 280 43.93 -0.29 -6.91
C ASP A 280 44.78 -0.01 -8.17
N LYS A 281 45.64 1.03 -8.17
CA LYS A 281 46.44 1.50 -9.32
C LYS A 281 45.62 1.67 -10.61
N SER A 282 44.34 2.01 -10.47
CA SER A 282 43.42 2.11 -11.62
C SER A 282 43.53 3.47 -12.31
N ILE A 283 43.37 3.48 -13.64
CA ILE A 283 43.35 4.73 -14.45
C ILE A 283 42.14 5.62 -14.12
N LYS A 284 41.14 5.08 -13.41
CA LYS A 284 39.94 5.78 -12.93
C LYS A 284 40.28 6.93 -11.97
N LEU A 285 41.46 6.94 -11.35
CA LEU A 285 41.95 8.02 -10.48
C LEU A 285 41.85 9.41 -11.13
N PHE A 286 42.27 9.54 -12.39
CA PHE A 286 42.30 10.83 -13.07
C PHE A 286 40.91 11.41 -13.30
N HIS A 287 39.93 10.56 -13.56
CA HIS A 287 38.53 10.95 -13.70
C HIS A 287 37.96 11.48 -12.38
N ASP A 288 38.32 10.87 -11.26
CA ASP A 288 37.85 11.31 -9.95
C ASP A 288 38.56 12.61 -9.50
N ILE A 289 39.84 12.81 -9.87
CA ILE A 289 40.55 14.08 -9.67
C ILE A 289 39.91 15.23 -10.46
N ILE A 290 39.51 15.01 -11.72
CA ILE A 290 38.80 16.05 -12.49
C ILE A 290 37.50 16.46 -11.79
N LYS A 291 36.72 15.49 -11.29
CA LYS A 291 35.46 15.77 -10.57
C LYS A 291 35.72 16.58 -9.30
N ILE A 292 36.74 16.23 -8.53
CA ILE A 292 37.15 16.99 -7.33
C ILE A 292 37.50 18.43 -7.70
N SER A 293 38.33 18.62 -8.73
CA SER A 293 38.71 19.95 -9.21
C SER A 293 37.50 20.76 -9.68
N ALA A 294 36.56 20.12 -10.40
CA ALA A 294 35.33 20.77 -10.83
C ALA A 294 34.49 21.27 -9.64
N ILE A 295 34.32 20.45 -8.60
CA ILE A 295 33.58 20.82 -7.39
C ILE A 295 34.25 21.99 -6.65
N ILE A 296 35.58 21.99 -6.53
CA ILE A 296 36.32 23.11 -5.89
C ILE A 296 36.12 24.41 -6.68
N ILE A 297 36.22 24.35 -8.01
CA ILE A 297 36.02 25.54 -8.84
C ILE A 297 34.56 26.04 -8.75
N SER A 298 33.59 25.13 -8.81
CA SER A 298 32.18 25.47 -8.61
C SER A 298 31.93 26.13 -7.26
N TYR A 299 32.57 25.66 -6.18
CA TYR A 299 32.45 26.28 -4.85
C TYR A 299 32.86 27.75 -4.87
N TYR A 300 34.03 28.09 -5.44
CA TYR A 300 34.49 29.48 -5.49
C TYR A 300 33.58 30.36 -6.35
N ILE A 301 33.11 29.86 -7.49
CA ILE A 301 32.21 30.60 -8.37
C ILE A 301 30.87 30.87 -7.67
N ILE A 302 30.27 29.85 -7.06
CA ILE A 302 28.99 30.00 -6.36
C ILE A 302 29.17 30.98 -5.19
N THR A 303 30.26 30.88 -4.43
CA THR A 303 30.55 31.81 -3.31
C THR A 303 30.67 33.25 -3.80
N ASP A 304 31.38 33.50 -4.91
CA ASP A 304 31.51 34.84 -5.51
C ASP A 304 30.15 35.41 -5.93
N VAL A 305 29.32 34.59 -6.58
CA VAL A 305 27.95 34.99 -6.97
C VAL A 305 27.08 35.28 -5.75
N LEU A 306 27.12 34.44 -4.72
CA LEU A 306 26.34 34.63 -3.49
C LEU A 306 26.77 35.90 -2.76
N LYS A 307 28.07 36.17 -2.66
CA LYS A 307 28.59 37.40 -2.05
C LYS A 307 28.14 38.66 -2.79
N ASN A 308 28.16 38.65 -4.13
CA ASN A 308 27.62 39.75 -4.93
C ASN A 308 26.14 39.99 -4.64
N LEU A 309 25.34 38.93 -4.48
CA LEU A 309 23.93 39.03 -4.09
C LEU A 309 23.76 39.59 -2.67
N GLU A 310 24.63 39.20 -1.73
CA GLU A 310 24.64 39.74 -0.36
C GLU A 310 24.95 41.25 -0.34
N GLU A 311 25.83 41.72 -1.22
CA GLU A 311 26.18 43.15 -1.38
C GLU A 311 25.14 43.95 -2.19
N GLY A 312 24.05 43.31 -2.65
CA GLY A 312 22.97 43.95 -3.42
C GLY A 312 23.29 44.17 -4.91
N ILE A 313 24.28 43.45 -5.44
CA ILE A 313 24.66 43.47 -6.85
C ILE A 313 23.91 42.33 -7.57
N TYR A 314 22.78 42.66 -8.19
CA TYR A 314 21.88 41.67 -8.80
C TYR A 314 22.22 41.32 -10.26
N ILE A 315 23.10 42.08 -10.91
CA ILE A 315 23.54 41.79 -12.28
C ILE A 315 24.72 40.83 -12.18
N ILE A 316 24.62 39.67 -12.84
CA ILE A 316 25.76 38.76 -13.01
C ILE A 316 26.85 39.56 -13.70
N GLN A 317 27.91 39.87 -12.97
CA GLN A 317 29.03 40.64 -13.52
C GLN A 317 29.67 39.83 -14.64
N PHE A 318 30.13 40.51 -15.69
CA PHE A 318 30.87 39.89 -16.79
C PHE A 318 31.98 38.96 -16.28
N GLN A 319 32.61 39.31 -15.16
CA GLN A 319 33.65 38.53 -14.49
C GLN A 319 33.19 37.12 -14.06
N SER A 320 32.04 36.96 -13.42
CA SER A 320 31.55 35.64 -12.98
C SER A 320 31.17 34.76 -14.19
N PHE A 321 30.66 35.36 -15.27
CA PHE A 321 30.39 34.65 -16.53
C PHE A 321 31.69 34.21 -17.24
N TYR A 322 32.72 35.06 -17.25
CA TYR A 322 34.05 34.69 -17.74
C TYR A 322 34.68 33.58 -16.90
N ALA A 323 34.54 33.61 -15.57
CA ALA A 323 35.05 32.57 -14.69
C ALA A 323 34.39 31.20 -14.98
N LEU A 324 33.07 31.16 -15.18
CA LEU A 324 32.32 29.95 -15.56
C LEU A 324 32.75 29.39 -16.94
N THR A 325 32.88 30.25 -17.93
CA THR A 325 33.26 29.84 -19.29
C THR A 325 34.72 29.35 -19.33
N ILE A 326 35.65 30.05 -18.69
CA ILE A 326 37.07 29.63 -18.63
C ILE A 326 37.21 28.32 -17.85
N SER A 327 36.58 28.20 -16.68
CA SER A 327 36.67 26.98 -15.88
C SER A 327 36.08 25.75 -16.58
N SER A 328 34.94 25.90 -17.24
CA SER A 328 34.36 24.82 -18.04
C SER A 328 35.25 24.41 -19.22
N MET A 329 35.85 25.37 -19.94
CA MET A 329 36.81 25.07 -21.01
C MET A 329 38.05 24.34 -20.50
N VAL A 330 38.62 24.77 -19.36
CA VAL A 330 39.79 24.11 -18.74
C VAL A 330 39.46 22.68 -18.32
N LEU A 331 38.30 22.45 -17.69
CA LEU A 331 37.88 21.11 -17.27
C LEU A 331 37.63 20.18 -18.46
N ILE A 332 36.97 20.67 -19.52
CA ILE A 332 36.73 19.90 -20.75
C ILE A 332 38.06 19.58 -21.44
N PHE A 333 38.96 20.55 -21.54
CA PHE A 333 40.27 20.34 -22.14
C PHE A 333 41.12 19.33 -21.35
N ALA A 334 41.15 19.45 -20.02
CA ALA A 334 41.81 18.49 -19.14
C ALA A 334 41.23 17.07 -19.29
N TYR A 335 39.90 16.95 -19.38
CA TYR A 335 39.23 15.68 -19.62
C TYR A 335 39.61 15.07 -20.97
N ILE A 336 39.61 15.86 -22.05
CA ILE A 336 39.99 15.39 -23.39
C ILE A 336 41.45 14.92 -23.41
N ILE A 337 42.38 15.68 -22.83
CA ILE A 337 43.79 15.27 -22.74
C ILE A 337 43.92 13.96 -21.98
N LEU A 338 43.25 13.82 -20.84
CA LEU A 338 43.35 12.62 -20.01
C LEU A 338 42.79 11.39 -20.72
N ASN A 339 41.68 11.53 -21.44
CA ASN A 339 41.11 10.46 -22.26
C ASN A 339 42.01 10.08 -23.45
N LEU A 340 42.70 11.05 -24.06
CA LEU A 340 43.70 10.77 -25.10
C LEU A 340 44.90 10.00 -24.52
N ILE A 341 45.42 10.40 -23.36
CA ILE A 341 46.51 9.69 -22.67
C ILE A 341 46.08 8.25 -22.33
N GLU A 342 44.84 8.06 -21.87
CA GLU A 342 44.27 6.73 -21.61
C GLU A 342 44.24 5.87 -22.87
N LYS A 343 43.69 6.39 -23.98
CA LYS A 343 43.62 5.67 -25.26
C LYS A 343 45.01 5.28 -25.79
N TYR A 344 46.02 6.14 -25.63
CA TYR A 344 47.40 5.82 -26.03
C TYR A 344 48.04 4.75 -25.15
N LYS A 345 47.79 4.77 -23.83
CA LYS A 345 48.36 3.80 -22.89
C LYS A 345 47.80 2.38 -23.07
N PHE A 346 46.56 2.25 -23.56
CA PHE A 346 45.93 0.96 -23.91
C PHE A 346 46.22 0.48 -25.34
N SER A 347 46.69 1.36 -26.24
CA SER A 347 47.10 1.01 -27.61
C SER A 347 48.51 0.39 -27.68
N SER A 348 49.31 0.50 -26.61
CA SER A 348 50.70 0.03 -26.54
C SER A 348 50.89 -1.17 -25.60
N SER A 349 49.81 -1.87 -25.23
CA SER A 349 49.81 -3.06 -24.37
C SER A 349 49.45 -4.31 -25.16
#